data_AF-A0A7S3BSV5-F1
#
_entry.id   AF-A0A7S3BSV5-F1
#
_cell.length_a   1.000
_cell.length_b   1.000
_cell.length_c   1.000
_cell.angle_alpha   90.00
_cell.angle_beta   90.00
_cell.angle_gamma   90.00
#
_symmetry.space_group_name_H-M   'P 1'
#
loop_
_entity.id
_entity.type
_entity.pdbx_description
1 polymer ?
#
loop_
_entity_poly.entity_id
_entity_poly.type
_entity_poly.pdbx_seq_one_letter_code
_entity_poly.pdbx_strand_id
1 'polypeptide(L)'
;EEVMFAVVARSTRRCSSRAGSSARSSARMLGARLMSSEPKGRSFLGISLGATAGTVTLSLFAWPIADLLIAPSLIADAMKSACPTSSQSAAMQSVDAAAAELALRKQLSSTRARICVLTGGTQERRSALAHGASSGRPTTKISLREACSPHSMQMSLIEQLYRPLGLAPVFSCLGVFWLSLFDMLISDHAHTRHRDFCVVLGQLRRALHRLPPASAEQSRPLIIVEHMYVPVGASTDVGGEGIAPMLRSLRQFLCAVSIDEGSADVLVLAPHGTAAAESAASAWRGAARKTCADRATLGDGLVVISLTQSEAADQWLDGIRLMGATRAPPK
;
A
#
# COMPACT_ATOMS: atom_id res chain seq x y z
N GLU A 1 9.34 14.28 31.89
CA GLU A 1 8.39 13.30 31.34
C GLU A 1 9.16 12.30 30.52
N GLU A 2 9.73 11.36 31.26
CA GLU A 2 10.82 10.47 30.91
C GLU A 2 10.30 9.06 31.18
N VAL A 3 10.66 8.09 30.32
CA VAL A 3 10.48 6.63 30.51
C VAL A 3 9.02 6.16 30.29
N MET A 4 8.64 5.28 29.37
CA MET A 4 9.17 3.94 29.09
C MET A 4 8.50 3.38 27.80
N PHE A 5 9.26 3.18 26.72
CA PHE A 5 8.88 2.23 25.66
C PHE A 5 10.13 1.44 25.30
N ALA A 6 10.26 0.26 25.89
CA ALA A 6 11.23 -0.73 25.49
C ALA A 6 10.64 -2.12 25.72
N VAL A 7 11.10 -3.04 24.87
CA VAL A 7 10.97 -4.51 24.95
C VAL A 7 9.84 -5.13 24.12
N VAL A 8 10.08 -5.22 22.80
CA VAL A 8 9.68 -6.38 22.00
C VAL A 8 10.96 -7.01 21.45
N ALA A 9 11.56 -7.89 22.26
CA ALA A 9 12.56 -8.86 21.81
C ALA A 9 12.74 -9.95 22.88
N ARG A 10 12.15 -11.12 22.65
CA ARG A 10 12.66 -12.47 22.98
C ARG A 10 11.54 -13.48 22.70
N SER A 11 11.63 -14.18 21.58
CA SER A 11 12.35 -15.46 21.46
C SER A 11 11.58 -16.60 22.11
N THR A 12 11.06 -17.42 21.21
CA THR A 12 10.76 -18.84 21.33
C THR A 12 11.63 -19.58 22.38
N ARG A 13 10.96 -20.41 23.19
CA ARG A 13 11.27 -21.82 23.53
C ARG A 13 10.79 -22.16 24.96
N ARG A 14 9.79 -23.04 25.08
CA ARG A 14 9.91 -24.42 25.62
C ARG A 14 8.54 -24.97 26.01
N CYS A 15 8.22 -26.13 25.45
CA CYS A 15 7.34 -27.12 26.06
C CYS A 15 7.92 -27.59 27.41
N SER A 16 7.06 -27.74 28.42
CA SER A 16 7.09 -28.85 29.38
C SER A 16 5.82 -28.85 30.23
N SER A 17 5.25 -30.04 30.34
CA SER A 17 4.11 -30.50 31.14
C SER A 17 4.20 -30.29 32.66
N ARG A 18 3.03 -30.13 33.30
CA ARG A 18 2.49 -30.76 34.55
C ARG A 18 1.50 -29.79 35.22
N ALA A 19 0.21 -30.11 35.34
CA ALA A 19 -0.46 -31.01 36.29
C ALA A 19 -0.87 -30.30 37.61
N GLY A 20 -2.16 -30.42 37.96
CA GLY A 20 -2.79 -30.01 39.23
C GLY A 20 -3.24 -28.53 39.24
N SER A 21 -4.37 -28.12 39.79
CA SER A 21 -5.38 -28.77 40.61
C SER A 21 -6.63 -27.87 40.72
N SER A 22 -7.79 -28.50 40.79
CA SER A 22 -8.92 -28.14 41.68
C SER A 22 -9.38 -26.68 41.76
N ALA A 23 -10.55 -26.39 41.17
CA ALA A 23 -11.51 -25.48 41.76
C ALA A 23 -12.93 -26.04 41.58
N ARG A 24 -13.53 -26.46 42.70
CA ARG A 24 -14.96 -26.72 42.86
C ARG A 24 -15.70 -25.39 42.72
N SER A 25 -16.81 -25.37 42.00
CA SER A 25 -17.95 -24.55 42.40
C SER A 25 -19.25 -25.07 41.80
N SER A 26 -20.16 -25.43 42.69
CA SER A 26 -21.55 -25.75 42.46
C SER A 26 -22.30 -24.56 41.86
N ALA A 27 -23.14 -24.81 40.85
CA ALA A 27 -24.37 -24.03 40.68
C ALA A 27 -25.44 -24.82 39.91
N ARG A 28 -26.41 -25.30 40.69
CA ARG A 28 -27.85 -25.27 40.42
C ARG A 28 -28.39 -26.05 39.22
N MET A 29 -28.96 -27.21 39.57
CA MET A 29 -30.20 -27.71 38.98
C MET A 29 -31.23 -26.60 38.81
N LEU A 30 -31.73 -26.45 37.59
CA LEU A 30 -33.08 -25.97 37.33
C LEU A 30 -33.61 -26.79 36.16
N GLY A 31 -34.63 -27.57 36.46
CA GLY A 31 -35.21 -28.54 35.54
C GLY A 31 -35.88 -27.87 34.35
N ALA A 32 -35.66 -28.46 33.18
CA ALA A 32 -36.63 -28.45 32.12
C ALA A 32 -36.86 -29.91 31.73
N ARG A 33 -38.04 -30.43 32.10
CA ARG A 33 -38.64 -31.59 31.45
C ARG A 33 -38.75 -31.27 29.96
N LEU A 34 -37.85 -31.82 29.15
CA LEU A 34 -38.08 -31.97 27.72
C LEU A 34 -38.40 -33.43 27.47
N MET A 35 -39.58 -33.62 26.91
CA MET A 35 -40.14 -34.90 26.52
C MET A 35 -39.17 -35.63 25.61
N SER A 36 -38.99 -36.91 25.88
CA SER A 36 -38.34 -37.86 24.98
C SER A 36 -39.15 -37.97 23.68
N SER A 37 -38.80 -37.19 22.67
CA SER A 37 -39.13 -37.48 21.28
C SER A 37 -37.92 -38.17 20.65
N GLU A 38 -38.14 -39.32 20.03
CA GLU A 38 -37.11 -40.08 19.31
C GLU A 38 -36.31 -39.20 18.34
N PRO A 39 -34.96 -39.29 18.31
CA PRO A 39 -34.17 -38.54 17.37
C PRO A 39 -34.28 -39.19 15.99
N LYS A 40 -35.06 -38.58 15.08
CA LYS A 40 -34.90 -38.73 13.63
C LYS A 40 -33.53 -38.14 13.22
N GLY A 41 -32.47 -38.91 13.49
CA GLY A 41 -31.05 -38.55 13.34
C GLY A 41 -30.53 -38.55 11.90
N ARG A 42 -31.23 -37.90 10.96
CA ARG A 42 -30.78 -37.73 9.58
C ARG A 42 -31.28 -36.39 9.03
N SER A 43 -30.56 -35.29 9.25
CA SER A 43 -30.63 -34.07 8.39
C SER A 43 -29.66 -32.94 8.79
N PHE A 44 -29.29 -32.79 10.07
CA PHE A 44 -28.49 -31.62 10.48
C PHE A 44 -27.06 -31.60 9.92
N LEU A 45 -26.40 -32.76 9.82
CA LEU A 45 -25.06 -32.87 9.23
C LEU A 45 -25.05 -32.65 7.70
N GLY A 46 -26.15 -33.01 7.02
CA GLY A 46 -26.28 -32.81 5.57
C GLY A 46 -26.54 -31.36 5.20
N ILE A 47 -27.32 -30.64 6.01
CA ILE A 47 -27.61 -29.21 5.81
C ILE A 47 -26.35 -28.36 6.04
N SER A 48 -25.55 -28.65 7.07
CA SER A 48 -24.31 -27.90 7.33
C SER A 48 -23.24 -28.16 6.27
N LEU A 49 -23.09 -29.40 5.79
CA LEU A 49 -22.16 -29.74 4.71
C LEU A 49 -22.61 -29.11 3.38
N GLY A 50 -23.91 -29.14 3.07
CA GLY A 50 -24.47 -28.50 1.88
C GLY A 50 -24.31 -26.98 1.91
N ALA A 51 -24.53 -26.35 3.06
CA ALA A 51 -24.35 -24.90 3.22
C ALA A 51 -22.88 -24.46 3.07
N THR A 52 -21.94 -25.22 3.64
CA THR A 52 -20.50 -24.90 3.53
C THR A 52 -19.95 -25.15 2.12
N ALA A 53 -20.33 -26.26 1.48
CA ALA A 53 -19.96 -26.51 0.09
C ALA A 53 -20.57 -25.46 -0.85
N GLY A 54 -21.83 -25.08 -0.61
CA GLY A 54 -22.52 -24.05 -1.36
C GLY A 54 -21.87 -22.67 -1.22
N THR A 55 -21.48 -22.26 -0.02
CA THR A 55 -20.82 -20.97 0.21
C THR A 55 -19.42 -20.92 -0.40
N VAL A 56 -18.63 -21.99 -0.29
CA VAL A 56 -17.31 -22.07 -0.95
C VAL A 56 -17.45 -22.04 -2.47
N THR A 57 -18.42 -22.77 -3.03
CA THR A 57 -18.62 -22.78 -4.48
C THR A 57 -19.07 -21.41 -4.97
N LEU A 58 -20.07 -20.80 -4.32
CA LEU A 58 -20.54 -19.47 -4.67
C LEU A 58 -19.43 -18.42 -4.54
N SER A 59 -18.59 -18.52 -3.50
CA SER A 59 -17.50 -17.58 -3.28
C SER A 59 -16.43 -17.66 -4.38
N LEU A 60 -16.13 -18.87 -4.88
CA LEU A 60 -15.20 -19.08 -6.01
C LEU A 60 -15.72 -18.45 -7.31
N PHE A 61 -17.03 -18.43 -7.56
CA PHE A 61 -17.62 -17.78 -8.73
C PHE A 61 -17.86 -16.28 -8.54
N ALA A 62 -18.23 -15.85 -7.33
CA ALA A 62 -18.46 -14.45 -7.02
C ALA A 62 -17.16 -13.66 -6.99
N TRP A 63 -16.03 -14.29 -6.65
CA TRP A 63 -14.75 -13.63 -6.51
C TRP A 63 -14.25 -12.97 -7.81
N PRO A 64 -14.20 -13.66 -8.97
CA PRO A 64 -13.86 -13.01 -10.24
C PRO A 64 -14.77 -11.83 -10.58
N ILE A 65 -16.07 -11.92 -10.28
CA ILE A 65 -17.01 -10.83 -10.55
C ILE A 65 -16.70 -9.63 -9.65
N ALA A 66 -16.45 -9.87 -8.36
CA ALA A 66 -16.07 -8.84 -7.42
C ALA A 66 -14.74 -8.18 -7.83
N ASP A 67 -13.75 -8.96 -8.25
CA ASP A 67 -12.43 -8.51 -8.70
C ASP A 67 -12.47 -7.69 -10.00
N LEU A 68 -13.21 -8.17 -11.01
CA LEU A 68 -13.26 -7.54 -12.33
C LEU A 68 -14.16 -6.30 -12.35
N LEU A 69 -15.31 -6.35 -11.65
CA LEU A 69 -16.36 -5.35 -11.79
C LEU A 69 -16.50 -4.46 -10.56
N ILE A 70 -16.55 -5.02 -9.36
CA ILE A 70 -16.91 -4.28 -8.16
C ILE A 70 -15.71 -3.50 -7.61
N ALA A 71 -14.58 -4.18 -7.41
CA ALA A 71 -13.38 -3.59 -6.83
C ALA A 71 -12.89 -2.34 -7.60
N PRO A 72 -12.76 -2.35 -8.95
CA PRO A 72 -12.29 -1.16 -9.65
C PRO A 72 -13.26 0.02 -9.58
N SER A 73 -14.58 -0.21 -9.48
CA SER A 73 -15.56 0.87 -9.26
C SER A 73 -15.39 1.49 -7.89
N LEU A 74 -15.32 0.65 -6.85
CA LEU A 74 -15.15 1.11 -5.48
C LEU A 74 -13.83 1.86 -5.31
N ILE A 75 -12.73 1.37 -5.90
CA ILE A 75 -11.45 2.08 -5.87
C ILE A 75 -11.56 3.43 -6.58
N ALA A 76 -12.20 3.50 -7.75
CA ALA A 76 -12.39 4.76 -8.47
C ALA A 76 -13.22 5.76 -7.66
N ASP A 77 -14.27 5.30 -6.98
CA ASP A 77 -15.11 6.14 -6.13
C ASP A 77 -14.37 6.57 -4.86
N ALA A 78 -13.53 5.70 -4.28
CA ALA A 78 -12.64 6.04 -3.17
C ALA A 78 -11.64 7.13 -3.56
N MET A 79 -11.08 7.07 -4.77
CA MET A 79 -10.17 8.11 -5.27
C MET A 79 -10.88 9.45 -5.47
N LYS A 80 -12.13 9.44 -5.93
CA LYS A 80 -12.96 10.66 -6.06
C LYS A 80 -13.32 11.24 -4.70
N SER A 81 -13.66 10.40 -3.72
CA SER A 81 -14.01 10.87 -2.36
C SER A 81 -12.78 11.40 -1.61
N ALA A 82 -11.59 10.93 -1.94
CA ALA A 82 -10.32 11.44 -1.43
C ALA A 82 -9.87 12.78 -2.05
N CYS A 83 -10.63 13.36 -2.99
CA CYS A 83 -10.32 14.65 -3.59
C CYS A 83 -10.42 15.76 -2.52
N PRO A 84 -9.31 16.38 -2.09
CA PRO A 84 -9.37 17.44 -1.11
C PRO A 84 -9.98 18.67 -1.75
N THR A 85 -11.07 19.15 -1.15
CA THR A 85 -11.65 20.46 -1.50
C THR A 85 -10.64 21.55 -1.13
N SER A 86 -10.41 22.47 -2.06
CA SER A 86 -9.41 23.54 -1.98
C SER A 86 -9.51 24.44 -0.73
N SER A 87 -10.59 24.33 0.03
CA SER A 87 -10.95 25.21 1.14
C SER A 87 -10.20 24.94 2.46
N GLN A 88 -9.52 23.79 2.63
CA GLN A 88 -8.84 23.46 3.90
C GLN A 88 -7.33 23.83 3.95
N SER A 89 -6.73 24.26 2.84
CA SER A 89 -5.28 24.52 2.77
C SER A 89 -4.84 25.93 3.22
N ALA A 90 -5.78 26.79 3.62
CA ALA A 90 -5.51 28.20 3.88
C ALA A 90 -4.88 28.50 5.25
N ALA A 91 -4.80 27.54 6.17
CA ALA A 91 -4.54 27.85 7.58
C ALA A 91 -3.05 28.02 7.98
N MET A 92 -2.07 27.73 7.11
CA MET A 92 -0.66 27.81 7.54
C MET A 92 0.40 27.87 6.42
N GLN A 93 0.08 28.46 5.26
CA GLN A 93 1.06 28.56 4.18
C GLN A 93 1.84 29.87 4.27
N SER A 94 3.13 29.78 4.58
CA SER A 94 4.07 30.86 4.27
C SER A 94 4.07 31.13 2.76
N VAL A 95 4.41 32.35 2.34
CA VAL A 95 4.49 32.74 0.92
C VAL A 95 5.36 31.76 0.12
N ASP A 96 6.44 31.24 0.72
CA ASP A 96 7.33 30.26 0.13
C ASP A 96 6.68 28.88 -0.08
N ALA A 97 5.74 28.48 0.77
CA ALA A 97 5.02 27.22 0.64
C ALA A 97 4.06 27.25 -0.56
N ALA A 98 3.37 28.37 -0.78
CA ALA A 98 2.49 28.55 -1.94
C ALA A 98 3.27 28.54 -3.26
N ALA A 99 4.45 29.18 -3.29
CA ALA A 99 5.34 29.14 -4.46
C ALA A 99 5.85 27.72 -4.75
N ALA A 100 6.27 26.99 -3.71
CA ALA A 100 6.70 25.60 -3.83
C ALA A 100 5.58 24.67 -4.31
N GLU A 101 4.35 24.87 -3.81
CA GLU A 101 3.17 24.14 -4.24
C GLU A 101 2.85 24.40 -5.71
N LEU A 102 2.85 25.67 -6.14
CA LEU A 102 2.59 26.06 -7.52
C LEU A 102 3.64 25.49 -8.47
N ALA A 103 4.91 25.48 -8.07
CA ALA A 103 5.99 24.86 -8.84
C ALA A 103 5.82 23.34 -8.95
N LEU A 104 5.46 22.65 -7.85
CA LEU A 104 5.16 21.21 -7.89
C LEU A 104 3.94 20.90 -8.76
N ARG A 105 2.88 21.71 -8.66
CA ARG A 105 1.68 21.60 -9.51
C ARG A 105 2.05 21.81 -10.97
N LYS A 106 2.85 22.82 -11.30
CA LYS A 106 3.31 23.08 -12.68
C LYS A 106 4.11 21.92 -13.25
N GLN A 107 4.91 21.25 -12.41
CA GLN A 107 5.55 20.01 -12.81
C GLN A 107 4.48 18.93 -13.07
N LEU A 108 3.61 18.62 -12.12
CA LEU A 108 2.61 17.56 -12.29
C LEU A 108 1.60 17.84 -13.42
N SER A 109 1.27 19.10 -13.69
CA SER A 109 0.31 19.52 -14.72
C SER A 109 0.90 19.57 -16.13
N SER A 110 2.12 19.09 -16.34
CA SER A 110 2.70 19.12 -17.68
C SER A 110 1.94 18.16 -18.61
N THR A 111 1.95 18.45 -19.91
CA THR A 111 1.37 17.59 -20.94
C THR A 111 1.97 16.18 -20.97
N ARG A 112 3.20 16.00 -20.47
CA ARG A 112 3.88 14.71 -20.40
C ARG A 112 3.70 14.05 -19.04
N ALA A 113 3.40 12.77 -19.09
CA ALA A 113 3.30 11.95 -17.90
C ALA A 113 4.68 11.73 -17.28
N ARG A 114 4.71 11.66 -15.96
CA ARG A 114 5.96 11.77 -15.19
C ARG A 114 5.82 11.18 -13.79
N ILE A 115 6.93 10.66 -13.31
CA ILE A 115 7.11 10.33 -11.89
C ILE A 115 7.88 11.46 -11.24
N CYS A 116 7.25 12.14 -10.29
CA CYS A 116 7.87 13.18 -9.49
C CYS A 116 8.36 12.61 -8.17
N VAL A 117 9.63 12.79 -7.86
CA VAL A 117 10.22 12.41 -6.58
C VAL A 117 10.46 13.68 -5.78
N LEU A 118 9.84 13.76 -4.61
CA LEU A 118 10.02 14.85 -3.66
C LEU A 118 10.99 14.43 -2.56
N THR A 119 12.15 15.08 -2.48
CA THR A 119 13.19 14.81 -1.49
C THR A 119 13.66 16.09 -0.81
N GLY A 120 14.34 15.97 0.33
CA GLY A 120 14.71 17.12 1.16
C GLY A 120 13.59 17.56 2.12
N GLY A 121 13.85 18.59 2.93
CA GLY A 121 12.90 19.15 3.89
C GLY A 121 12.38 18.18 4.96
N THR A 122 11.44 18.65 5.78
CA THR A 122 10.75 17.84 6.78
C THR A 122 9.66 16.96 6.15
N GLN A 123 9.24 15.90 6.85
CA GLN A 123 8.17 15.02 6.38
C GLN A 123 6.84 15.77 6.28
N GLU A 124 6.53 16.59 7.28
CA GLU A 124 5.30 17.39 7.36
C GLU A 124 5.19 18.31 6.15
N ARG A 125 6.29 18.96 5.76
CA ARG A 125 6.33 19.85 4.60
C ARG A 125 6.13 19.10 3.29
N ARG A 126 6.75 17.93 3.13
CA ARG A 126 6.53 17.08 1.94
C ARG A 126 5.08 16.62 1.85
N SER A 127 4.50 16.17 2.95
CA SER A 127 3.09 15.75 2.99
C SER A 127 2.14 16.93 2.75
N ALA A 128 2.45 18.13 3.26
CA ALA A 128 1.67 19.35 3.01
C ALA A 128 1.70 19.73 1.52
N LEU A 129 2.88 19.66 0.87
CA LEU A 129 3.00 19.91 -0.56
C LEU A 129 2.33 18.84 -1.42
N ALA A 130 2.39 17.57 -1.01
CA ALA A 130 1.66 16.50 -1.66
C ALA A 130 0.14 16.72 -1.54
N HIS A 131 -0.33 17.19 -0.39
CA HIS A 131 -1.73 17.55 -0.16
C HIS A 131 -2.15 18.75 -1.01
N GLY A 132 -1.35 19.81 -1.06
CA GLY A 132 -1.58 20.94 -1.95
C GLY A 132 -1.61 20.52 -3.42
N ALA A 133 -0.68 19.66 -3.84
CA ALA A 133 -0.68 19.08 -5.17
C ALA A 133 -1.94 18.23 -5.44
N SER A 134 -2.52 17.56 -4.44
CA SER A 134 -3.72 16.74 -4.61
C SER A 134 -5.02 17.52 -4.82
N SER A 135 -5.02 18.83 -4.59
CA SER A 135 -6.24 19.65 -4.65
C SER A 135 -6.94 19.56 -6.01
N GLY A 136 -8.24 19.26 -6.00
CA GLY A 136 -9.09 19.27 -7.20
C GLY A 136 -8.91 18.07 -8.13
N ARG A 137 -8.19 17.02 -7.72
CA ARG A 137 -8.04 15.78 -8.51
C ARG A 137 -8.27 14.51 -7.68
N PRO A 138 -8.74 13.41 -8.29
CA PRO A 138 -8.83 12.12 -7.62
C PRO A 138 -7.45 11.67 -7.15
N THR A 139 -7.33 11.25 -5.90
CA THR A 139 -6.03 10.85 -5.34
C THR A 139 -6.09 9.53 -4.60
N THR A 140 -4.97 8.82 -4.63
CA THR A 140 -4.75 7.65 -3.78
C THR A 140 -3.39 7.75 -3.11
N LYS A 141 -3.33 7.36 -1.85
CA LYS A 141 -2.12 7.39 -1.05
C LYS A 141 -1.70 5.96 -0.74
N ILE A 142 -0.43 5.65 -1.00
CA ILE A 142 0.20 4.35 -0.77
C ILE A 142 1.42 4.56 0.13
N SER A 143 1.26 4.31 1.41
CA SER A 143 2.27 4.30 2.44
C SER A 143 2.79 2.88 2.62
N LEU A 144 4.09 2.69 2.44
CA LEU A 144 4.75 1.40 2.62
C LEU A 144 5.39 1.27 4.02
N ARG A 145 4.99 2.10 4.98
CA ARG A 145 5.53 2.07 6.35
C ARG A 145 5.29 0.74 7.06
N GLU A 146 4.14 0.13 6.82
CA GLU A 146 3.72 -1.15 7.43
C GLU A 146 4.05 -2.36 6.55
N ALA A 147 4.64 -2.12 5.37
CA ALA A 147 4.99 -3.15 4.41
C ALA A 147 6.30 -3.88 4.81
N CYS A 148 6.27 -4.55 5.97
CA CYS A 148 7.42 -5.31 6.50
C CYS A 148 7.43 -6.78 6.06
N SER A 149 6.32 -7.26 5.49
CA SER A 149 6.15 -8.62 4.98
C SER A 149 5.26 -8.60 3.72
N PRO A 150 5.28 -9.65 2.89
CA PRO A 150 4.35 -9.78 1.75
C PRO A 150 2.89 -9.58 2.15
N HIS A 151 2.47 -10.23 3.23
CA HIS A 151 1.10 -10.13 3.75
C HIS A 151 0.79 -8.69 4.19
N SER A 152 1.66 -8.08 5.01
CA SER A 152 1.45 -6.72 5.51
C SER A 152 1.43 -5.69 4.38
N MET A 153 2.25 -5.87 3.34
CA MET A 153 2.26 -5.00 2.16
C MET A 153 0.94 -5.06 1.39
N GLN A 154 0.42 -6.27 1.15
CA GLN A 154 -0.85 -6.45 0.46
C GLN A 154 -2.02 -5.88 1.27
N MET A 155 -2.07 -6.18 2.57
CA MET A 155 -3.11 -5.67 3.47
C MET A 155 -3.08 -4.15 3.58
N SER A 156 -1.89 -3.57 3.72
CA SER A 156 -1.73 -2.12 3.78
C SER A 156 -2.17 -1.45 2.49
N LEU A 157 -1.90 -2.05 1.32
CA LEU A 157 -2.38 -1.53 0.04
C LEU A 157 -3.92 -1.57 -0.04
N ILE A 158 -4.53 -2.73 0.28
CA ILE A 158 -6.00 -2.88 0.28
C ILE A 158 -6.63 -1.84 1.21
N GLU A 159 -6.15 -1.75 2.45
CA GLU A 159 -6.69 -0.83 3.43
C GLU A 159 -6.68 0.62 2.91
N GLN A 160 -5.56 1.03 2.30
CA GLN A 160 -5.40 2.40 1.81
C GLN A 160 -6.26 2.71 0.59
N LEU A 161 -6.51 1.74 -0.28
CA LEU A 161 -7.40 1.90 -1.44
C LEU A 161 -8.86 2.13 -1.01
N TYR A 162 -9.31 1.47 0.06
CA TYR A 162 -10.71 1.53 0.51
C TYR A 162 -10.95 2.48 1.70
N ARG A 163 -9.88 3.02 2.32
CA ARG A 163 -9.98 3.95 3.45
C ARG A 163 -10.90 5.14 3.20
N PRO A 164 -10.88 5.82 2.03
CA PRO A 164 -11.76 6.96 1.78
C PRO A 164 -13.26 6.65 1.77
N LEU A 165 -13.65 5.37 1.65
CA LEU A 165 -15.05 4.94 1.70
C LEU A 165 -15.50 4.51 3.10
N GLY A 166 -14.60 4.49 4.09
CA GLY A 166 -14.89 3.93 5.41
C GLY A 166 -15.09 2.41 5.43
N LEU A 167 -14.87 1.73 4.29
CA LEU A 167 -15.03 0.28 4.13
C LEU A 167 -13.74 -0.51 4.40
N ALA A 168 -12.64 0.18 4.71
CA ALA A 168 -11.34 -0.44 4.95
C ALA A 168 -11.39 -1.61 5.96
N PRO A 169 -12.06 -1.52 7.14
CA PRO A 169 -12.10 -2.65 8.07
C PRO A 169 -12.77 -3.89 7.49
N VAL A 170 -13.84 -3.73 6.71
CA VAL A 170 -14.59 -4.83 6.10
C VAL A 170 -13.73 -5.53 5.05
N PHE A 171 -13.11 -4.77 4.16
CA PHE A 171 -12.23 -5.33 3.13
C PHE A 171 -10.96 -5.92 3.71
N SER A 172 -10.43 -5.37 4.81
CA SER A 172 -9.31 -5.97 5.53
C SER A 172 -9.70 -7.32 6.14
N CYS A 173 -10.84 -7.44 6.82
CA CYS A 173 -11.32 -8.72 7.34
C CYS A 173 -11.55 -9.75 6.23
N LEU A 174 -12.19 -9.33 5.13
CA LEU A 174 -12.42 -10.20 3.97
C LEU A 174 -11.08 -10.64 3.34
N GLY A 175 -10.14 -9.71 3.17
CA GLY A 175 -8.81 -9.98 2.64
C GLY A 175 -8.03 -10.96 3.51
N VAL A 176 -8.01 -10.79 4.83
CA VAL A 176 -7.37 -11.73 5.76
C VAL A 176 -7.99 -13.11 5.67
N PHE A 177 -9.33 -13.22 5.62
CA PHE A 177 -10.01 -14.50 5.48
C PHE A 177 -9.60 -15.22 4.19
N TRP A 178 -9.62 -14.52 3.06
CA TRP A 178 -9.25 -15.11 1.77
C TRP A 178 -7.78 -15.47 1.68
N LEU A 179 -6.89 -14.60 2.12
CA LEU A 179 -5.45 -14.88 2.14
C LEU A 179 -5.13 -16.08 3.04
N SER A 180 -5.78 -16.17 4.20
CA SER A 180 -5.64 -17.33 5.08
C SER A 180 -6.16 -18.61 4.42
N LEU A 181 -7.28 -18.53 3.70
CA LEU A 181 -7.83 -19.66 2.95
C LEU A 181 -6.88 -20.13 1.85
N PHE A 182 -6.33 -19.20 1.05
CA PHE A 182 -5.37 -19.54 -0.01
C PHE A 182 -4.04 -20.05 0.54
N ASP A 183 -3.54 -19.47 1.63
CA ASP A 183 -2.35 -19.97 2.32
C ASP A 183 -2.57 -21.39 2.87
N MET A 184 -3.78 -21.76 3.30
CA MET A 184 -4.07 -23.15 3.70
C MET A 184 -4.15 -24.12 2.51
N LEU A 185 -4.60 -23.65 1.34
CA LEU A 185 -4.87 -24.50 0.18
C LEU A 185 -3.65 -24.69 -0.74
N ILE A 186 -2.72 -23.74 -0.77
CA ILE A 186 -1.61 -23.71 -1.74
C ILE A 186 -0.27 -23.69 -1.00
N SER A 187 0.62 -24.63 -1.34
CA SER A 187 1.91 -24.80 -0.65
C SER A 187 2.95 -23.71 -0.97
N ASP A 188 2.81 -22.98 -2.08
CA ASP A 188 3.71 -21.90 -2.46
C ASP A 188 3.12 -20.52 -2.09
N HIS A 189 3.27 -20.15 -0.82
CA HIS A 189 2.73 -18.91 -0.27
C HIS A 189 3.37 -17.65 -0.86
N ALA A 190 4.64 -17.72 -1.29
CA ALA A 190 5.34 -16.56 -1.84
C ALA A 190 4.79 -16.20 -3.22
N HIS A 191 4.62 -17.22 -4.07
CA HIS A 191 4.05 -17.03 -5.40
C HIS A 191 2.58 -16.57 -5.36
N THR A 192 1.76 -17.19 -4.50
CA THR A 192 0.34 -16.79 -4.37
C THR A 192 0.18 -15.36 -3.90
N ARG A 193 0.90 -14.95 -2.85
CA ARG A 193 0.83 -13.58 -2.33
C ARG A 193 1.32 -12.55 -3.35
N HIS A 194 2.37 -12.87 -4.12
CA HIS A 194 2.83 -12.01 -5.21
C HIS A 194 1.77 -11.88 -6.32
N ARG A 195 1.13 -12.99 -6.71
CA ARG A 195 0.03 -12.99 -7.68
C ARG A 195 -1.16 -12.18 -7.19
N ASP A 196 -1.59 -12.38 -5.94
CA ASP A 196 -2.72 -11.66 -5.36
C ASP A 196 -2.43 -10.16 -5.25
N PHE A 197 -1.18 -9.80 -4.95
CA PHE A 197 -0.75 -8.41 -5.01
C PHE A 197 -0.86 -7.82 -6.42
N CYS A 198 -0.44 -8.57 -7.45
CA CYS A 198 -0.59 -8.14 -8.83
C CYS A 198 -2.07 -7.99 -9.25
N VAL A 199 -2.95 -8.82 -8.69
CA VAL A 199 -4.41 -8.68 -8.88
C VAL A 199 -4.89 -7.35 -8.30
N VAL A 200 -4.49 -6.98 -7.07
CA VAL A 200 -4.84 -5.68 -6.47
C VAL A 200 -4.30 -4.51 -7.31
N LEU A 201 -3.07 -4.60 -7.81
CA LEU A 201 -2.53 -3.59 -8.74
C LEU A 201 -3.34 -3.52 -10.05
N GLY A 202 -3.77 -4.67 -10.57
CA GLY A 202 -4.66 -4.76 -11.73
C GLY A 202 -6.02 -4.11 -11.48
N GLN A 203 -6.61 -4.30 -10.29
CA GLN A 203 -7.84 -3.61 -9.89
C GLN A 203 -7.64 -2.09 -9.87
N LEU A 204 -6.54 -1.60 -9.29
CA LEU A 204 -6.20 -0.18 -9.27
C LEU A 204 -6.00 0.37 -10.68
N ARG A 205 -5.29 -0.36 -11.57
CA ARG A 205 -5.14 0.03 -12.99
C ARG A 205 -6.49 0.22 -13.67
N ARG A 206 -7.39 -0.75 -13.51
CA ARG A 206 -8.74 -0.68 -14.07
C ARG A 206 -9.56 0.46 -13.47
N ALA A 207 -9.37 0.76 -12.18
CA ALA A 207 -10.02 1.88 -11.52
C ALA A 207 -9.58 3.22 -12.14
N LEU A 208 -8.29 3.38 -12.44
CA LEU A 208 -7.76 4.57 -13.11
C LEU A 208 -8.39 4.77 -14.50
N HIS A 209 -8.58 3.70 -15.27
CA HIS A 209 -9.27 3.77 -16.57
C HIS A 209 -10.77 4.09 -16.46
N ARG A 210 -11.38 3.95 -15.28
CA ARG A 210 -12.78 4.35 -15.01
C ARG A 210 -12.91 5.80 -14.57
N LEU A 211 -11.80 6.46 -14.23
CA LEU A 211 -11.81 7.89 -13.97
C LEU A 211 -11.95 8.66 -15.29
N PRO A 212 -12.61 9.82 -15.28
CA PRO A 212 -12.75 10.63 -16.48
C PRO A 212 -11.36 10.94 -17.03
N PRO A 213 -11.16 10.83 -18.37
CA PRO A 213 -9.88 11.19 -18.98
C PRO A 213 -9.55 12.64 -18.65
N ALA A 214 -8.27 12.93 -18.48
CA ALA A 214 -7.80 14.28 -18.21
C ALA A 214 -8.16 15.20 -19.38
N SER A 215 -9.25 15.96 -19.23
CA SER A 215 -9.61 17.06 -20.11
C SER A 215 -8.58 18.18 -19.97
N ALA A 216 -8.54 19.13 -20.93
CA ALA A 216 -7.61 20.27 -20.89
C ALA A 216 -7.66 21.07 -19.56
N GLU A 217 -8.79 21.02 -18.86
CA GLU A 217 -9.00 21.66 -17.55
C GLU A 217 -8.85 20.72 -16.35
N GLN A 218 -8.93 19.40 -16.56
CA GLN A 218 -9.03 18.43 -15.47
C GLN A 218 -7.72 17.65 -15.32
N SER A 219 -7.04 17.88 -14.20
CA SER A 219 -5.76 17.25 -13.89
C SER A 219 -5.90 15.74 -13.75
N ARG A 220 -4.89 15.00 -14.21
CA ARG A 220 -4.81 13.54 -14.10
C ARG A 220 -4.92 13.10 -12.63
N PRO A 221 -5.43 11.88 -12.36
CA PRO A 221 -5.38 11.30 -11.03
C PRO A 221 -3.96 11.29 -10.47
N LEU A 222 -3.81 11.46 -9.14
CA LEU A 222 -2.50 11.47 -8.48
C LEU A 222 -2.34 10.28 -7.53
N ILE A 223 -1.27 9.51 -7.73
CA ILE A 223 -0.84 8.44 -6.83
C ILE A 223 0.31 8.98 -5.98
N ILE A 224 0.10 9.09 -4.67
CA ILE A 224 1.12 9.54 -3.72
C ILE A 224 1.71 8.31 -3.05
N VAL A 225 3.00 8.05 -3.26
CA VAL A 225 3.71 6.94 -2.64
C VAL A 225 4.61 7.47 -1.53
N GLU A 226 4.39 7.01 -0.29
CA GLU A 226 5.19 7.35 0.87
C GLU A 226 5.97 6.15 1.37
N HIS A 227 7.11 6.41 2.01
CA HIS A 227 7.91 5.37 2.68
C HIS A 227 8.36 4.25 1.73
N MET A 228 8.63 4.58 0.47
CA MET A 228 9.16 3.62 -0.48
C MET A 228 10.63 3.32 -0.14
N TYR A 229 10.83 2.26 0.64
CA TYR A 229 12.13 1.76 1.03
C TYR A 229 12.31 0.35 0.50
N VAL A 230 13.51 0.03 -0.02
CA VAL A 230 13.92 -1.35 -0.20
C VAL A 230 14.68 -1.76 1.07
N PRO A 231 14.15 -2.71 1.86
CA PRO A 231 14.85 -3.18 3.05
C PRO A 231 16.23 -3.74 2.69
N VAL A 232 17.22 -3.42 3.51
CA VAL A 232 18.60 -3.90 3.38
C VAL A 232 18.59 -5.42 3.54
N GLY A 233 18.92 -6.15 2.47
CA GLY A 233 18.87 -7.62 2.43
C GLY A 233 17.90 -8.22 1.40
N ALA A 234 16.90 -7.44 0.94
CA ALA A 234 15.94 -7.93 -0.05
C ALA A 234 16.52 -8.22 -1.45
N SER A 235 17.78 -7.83 -1.71
CA SER A 235 18.50 -8.11 -2.95
C SER A 235 19.49 -9.27 -2.84
N THR A 236 19.79 -9.73 -1.62
CA THR A 236 20.69 -10.87 -1.36
C THR A 236 19.94 -12.18 -1.17
N ASP A 237 18.61 -12.13 -0.99
CA ASP A 237 17.76 -13.32 -1.02
C ASP A 237 17.62 -13.82 -2.46
N VAL A 238 18.65 -14.53 -2.91
CA VAL A 238 18.60 -15.48 -4.03
C VAL A 238 17.69 -16.62 -3.58
N GLY A 239 16.39 -16.36 -3.54
CA GLY A 239 15.42 -17.29 -2.95
C GLY A 239 13.94 -16.99 -3.21
N GLY A 240 13.56 -15.85 -3.80
CA GLY A 240 12.16 -15.59 -4.21
C GLY A 240 11.15 -15.41 -3.06
N GLU A 241 11.49 -15.80 -1.84
CA GLU A 241 10.68 -15.65 -0.64
C GLU A 241 10.90 -14.24 -0.05
N GLY A 242 9.97 -13.32 -0.31
CA GLY A 242 10.05 -12.01 0.34
C GLY A 242 9.23 -10.91 -0.33
N ILE A 243 9.41 -9.68 0.16
CA ILE A 243 8.71 -8.49 -0.31
C ILE A 243 9.28 -7.93 -1.62
N ALA A 244 10.51 -8.32 -1.98
CA ALA A 244 11.23 -7.86 -3.16
C ALA A 244 10.44 -7.99 -4.48
N PRO A 245 9.87 -9.17 -4.85
CA PRO A 245 9.08 -9.30 -6.08
C PRO A 245 7.84 -8.39 -6.08
N MET A 246 7.17 -8.22 -4.94
CA MET A 246 6.02 -7.32 -4.82
C MET A 246 6.43 -5.85 -4.99
N LEU A 247 7.53 -5.44 -4.36
CA LEU A 247 8.08 -4.09 -4.58
C LEU A 247 8.46 -3.87 -6.03
N ARG A 248 9.05 -4.86 -6.72
CA ARG A 248 9.35 -4.77 -8.15
C ARG A 248 8.08 -4.60 -8.98
N SER A 249 7.04 -5.39 -8.71
CA SER A 249 5.76 -5.26 -9.42
C SER A 249 5.07 -3.92 -9.15
N LEU A 250 5.14 -3.40 -7.92
CA LEU A 250 4.65 -2.06 -7.61
C LEU A 250 5.40 -0.99 -8.41
N ARG A 251 6.72 -1.11 -8.51
CA ARG A 251 7.58 -0.19 -9.28
C ARG A 251 7.21 -0.18 -10.76
N GLN A 252 7.16 -1.36 -11.36
CA GLN A 252 6.75 -1.55 -12.75
C GLN A 252 5.34 -1.01 -13.00
N PHE A 253 4.42 -1.24 -12.06
CA PHE A 253 3.07 -0.69 -12.12
C PHE A 253 3.06 0.85 -12.12
N LEU A 254 3.81 1.49 -11.22
CA LEU A 254 3.88 2.96 -11.17
C LEU A 254 4.49 3.55 -12.46
N CYS A 255 5.51 2.89 -13.01
CA CYS A 255 6.08 3.26 -14.30
C CYS A 255 5.07 3.11 -15.44
N ALA A 256 4.37 1.97 -15.51
CA ALA A 256 3.39 1.70 -16.56
C ALA A 256 2.24 2.69 -16.53
N VAL A 257 1.64 2.90 -15.36
CA VAL A 257 0.49 3.78 -15.17
C VAL A 257 0.86 5.24 -15.43
N SER A 258 2.05 5.66 -15.04
CA SER A 258 2.48 7.03 -15.22
C SER A 258 3.07 7.25 -16.61
N ILE A 259 4.20 6.64 -16.94
CA ILE A 259 5.00 7.00 -18.10
C ILE A 259 4.42 6.38 -19.38
N ASP A 260 4.08 5.09 -19.34
CA ASP A 260 3.70 4.36 -20.55
C ASP A 260 2.26 4.64 -20.96
N GLU A 261 1.34 4.65 -19.99
CA GLU A 261 -0.09 4.88 -20.24
C GLU A 261 -0.50 6.34 -20.10
N GLY A 262 0.18 7.10 -19.24
CA GLY A 262 -0.27 8.44 -18.87
C GLY A 262 -1.57 8.47 -18.08
N SER A 263 -2.00 7.34 -17.50
CA SER A 263 -3.26 7.20 -16.77
C SER A 263 -3.28 7.98 -15.45
N ALA A 264 -2.13 8.14 -14.79
CA ALA A 264 -2.01 8.91 -13.54
C ALA A 264 -0.64 9.56 -13.36
N ASP A 265 -0.58 10.65 -12.61
CA ASP A 265 0.68 11.19 -12.11
C ASP A 265 1.11 10.42 -10.86
N VAL A 266 2.42 10.19 -10.70
CA VAL A 266 2.96 9.54 -9.51
C VAL A 266 3.87 10.52 -8.78
N LEU A 267 3.61 10.71 -7.48
CA LEU A 267 4.43 11.51 -6.58
C LEU A 267 5.02 10.60 -5.50
N VAL A 268 6.34 10.42 -5.50
CA VAL A 268 7.06 9.63 -4.50
C VAL A 268 7.68 10.56 -3.45
N LEU A 269 7.29 10.39 -2.19
CA LEU A 269 7.83 11.15 -1.07
C LEU A 269 9.06 10.41 -0.51
N ALA A 270 10.24 10.85 -0.95
CA ALA A 270 11.50 10.30 -0.50
C ALA A 270 11.89 10.89 0.87
N PRO A 271 12.24 10.05 1.85
CA PRO A 271 12.60 10.45 3.20
C PRO A 271 13.99 11.10 3.24
N HIS A 272 14.14 12.10 4.10
CA HIS A 272 15.35 12.90 4.20
C HIS A 272 16.51 12.06 4.77
N GLY A 273 17.74 12.32 4.29
CA GLY A 273 18.95 11.64 4.79
C GLY A 273 19.04 10.15 4.48
N THR A 274 18.18 9.64 3.59
CA THR A 274 18.24 8.23 3.20
C THR A 274 19.07 8.05 1.95
N ALA A 275 19.72 6.90 1.83
CA ALA A 275 20.38 6.52 0.59
C ALA A 275 19.39 6.44 -0.58
N ALA A 276 18.07 6.39 -0.35
CA ALA A 276 17.06 6.60 -1.39
C ALA A 276 17.09 8.03 -1.96
N ALA A 277 17.25 9.05 -1.12
CA ALA A 277 17.39 10.45 -1.54
C ALA A 277 18.72 10.73 -2.26
N GLU A 278 19.81 10.13 -1.79
CA GLU A 278 21.12 10.23 -2.44
C GLU A 278 21.18 9.42 -3.74
N SER A 279 20.60 8.23 -3.73
CA SER A 279 20.40 7.39 -4.90
C SER A 279 19.51 8.12 -5.90
N ALA A 280 18.48 8.84 -5.45
CA ALA A 280 17.68 9.70 -6.31
C ALA A 280 18.47 10.81 -6.97
N ALA A 281 19.33 11.48 -6.21
CA ALA A 281 20.24 12.46 -6.75
C ALA A 281 21.30 11.83 -7.68
N SER A 282 21.68 10.56 -7.47
CA SER A 282 22.68 9.84 -8.28
C SER A 282 22.11 9.28 -9.58
N ALA A 283 20.93 8.66 -9.53
CA ALA A 283 20.16 8.20 -10.67
C ALA A 283 19.65 9.39 -11.48
N TRP A 284 19.27 10.49 -10.85
CA TRP A 284 19.10 11.76 -11.56
C TRP A 284 20.40 12.20 -12.24
N ARG A 285 21.56 12.18 -11.57
CA ARG A 285 22.85 12.54 -12.22
C ARG A 285 23.18 11.63 -13.41
N GLY A 286 22.82 10.36 -13.36
CA GLY A 286 22.96 9.41 -14.46
C GLY A 286 21.97 9.65 -15.61
N ALA A 287 20.69 9.87 -15.28
CA ALA A 287 19.60 10.09 -16.24
C ALA A 287 19.58 11.50 -16.84
N ALA A 288 20.03 12.52 -16.09
CA ALA A 288 20.17 13.89 -16.56
C ALA A 288 21.20 14.00 -17.70
N ARG A 289 22.23 13.14 -17.70
CA ARG A 289 23.16 13.02 -18.84
C ARG A 289 22.48 12.54 -20.12
N LYS A 290 21.30 11.91 -20.01
CA LYS A 290 20.50 11.40 -21.13
C LYS A 290 19.27 12.27 -21.44
N THR A 291 19.10 13.44 -20.82
CA THR A 291 17.93 14.35 -20.96
C THR A 291 16.59 13.80 -20.48
N CYS A 292 16.59 12.72 -19.67
CA CYS A 292 15.36 12.01 -19.27
C CYS A 292 14.78 12.49 -17.92
N ALA A 293 15.42 13.46 -17.27
CA ALA A 293 15.07 13.88 -15.93
C ALA A 293 15.28 15.38 -15.69
N ASP A 294 14.24 16.05 -15.19
CA ASP A 294 14.27 17.46 -14.81
C ASP A 294 14.40 17.61 -13.29
N ARG A 295 15.11 18.64 -12.85
CA ARG A 295 15.28 18.96 -11.43
C ARG A 295 14.84 20.39 -11.15
N ALA A 296 14.00 20.56 -10.14
CA ALA A 296 13.61 21.86 -9.62
C ALA A 296 13.88 21.92 -8.11
N THR A 297 14.50 23.00 -7.65
CA THR A 297 14.68 23.31 -6.23
C THR A 297 13.53 24.19 -5.77
N LEU A 298 12.84 23.80 -4.70
CA LEU A 298 11.63 24.46 -4.20
C LEU A 298 11.88 25.31 -2.94
N GLY A 299 13.15 25.66 -2.67
CA GLY A 299 13.56 26.33 -1.43
C GLY A 299 13.81 25.36 -0.27
N ASP A 300 14.53 25.81 0.77
CA ASP A 300 14.79 25.07 2.02
C ASP A 300 15.33 23.64 1.85
N GLY A 301 16.15 23.44 0.82
CA GLY A 301 16.73 22.14 0.50
C GLY A 301 15.75 21.12 -0.07
N LEU A 302 14.51 21.52 -0.38
CA LEU A 302 13.52 20.69 -1.03
C LEU A 302 13.79 20.60 -2.54
N VAL A 303 13.77 19.39 -3.07
CA VAL A 303 14.09 19.10 -4.47
C VAL A 303 13.00 18.22 -5.05
N VAL A 304 12.50 18.61 -6.23
CA VAL A 304 11.66 17.78 -7.08
C VAL A 304 12.50 17.27 -8.23
N ILE A 305 12.45 15.96 -8.44
CA ILE A 305 13.03 15.30 -9.59
C ILE A 305 11.89 14.72 -10.42
N SER A 306 11.74 15.15 -11.67
CA SER A 306 10.72 14.64 -12.58
C SER A 306 11.37 13.68 -13.58
N LEU A 307 10.92 12.42 -13.56
CA LEU A 307 11.39 11.35 -14.44
C LEU A 307 10.36 11.15 -15.57
N THR A 308 10.81 11.17 -16.82
CA THR A 308 9.94 11.09 -18.00
C THR A 308 10.13 9.82 -18.84
N GLN A 309 11.06 8.95 -18.46
CA GLN A 309 11.31 7.66 -19.13
C GLN A 309 11.26 6.50 -18.16
N SER A 310 10.65 5.39 -18.58
CA SER A 310 10.43 4.19 -17.77
C SER A 310 11.75 3.53 -17.36
N GLU A 311 12.76 3.49 -18.23
CA GLU A 311 14.09 2.96 -17.89
C GLU A 311 14.77 3.77 -16.77
N ALA A 312 14.67 5.09 -16.83
CA ALA A 312 15.24 5.97 -15.81
C ALA A 312 14.48 5.83 -14.48
N ALA A 313 13.17 5.64 -14.54
CA ALA A 313 12.35 5.37 -13.38
C ALA A 313 12.65 4.00 -12.77
N ASP A 314 12.80 2.94 -13.57
CA ASP A 314 13.08 1.59 -13.09
C ASP A 314 14.48 1.50 -12.46
N GLN A 315 15.50 2.09 -13.10
CA GLN A 315 16.85 2.22 -12.53
C GLN A 315 16.85 3.00 -11.21
N TRP A 316 16.06 4.07 -11.13
CA TRP A 316 15.90 4.84 -9.91
C TRP A 316 15.29 4.00 -8.79
N LEU A 317 14.17 3.35 -9.11
CA LEU A 317 13.38 2.51 -8.24
C LEU A 317 14.19 1.32 -7.70
N ASP A 318 15.08 0.74 -8.52
CA ASP A 318 16.05 -0.29 -8.11
C ASP A 318 17.21 0.22 -7.25
N GLY A 319 17.55 1.50 -7.40
CA GLY A 319 18.61 2.16 -6.65
C GLY A 319 18.23 2.56 -5.21
N ILE A 320 16.96 2.53 -4.81
CA ILE A 320 16.49 2.92 -3.46
C ILE A 320 16.88 1.87 -2.41
N ARG A 321 18.17 1.70 -2.14
CA ARG A 321 18.64 0.86 -1.04
C ARG A 321 18.63 1.68 0.23
N LEU A 322 18.08 1.15 1.32
CA LEU A 322 18.48 1.64 2.64
C LEU A 322 19.98 1.31 2.78
N MET A 323 20.85 2.30 2.94
CA MET A 323 22.16 2.02 3.50
C MET A 323 21.88 1.65 4.95
N GLY A 324 22.13 0.39 5.32
CA GLY A 324 22.15 0.02 6.73
C GLY A 324 23.10 0.96 7.45
N ALA A 325 22.74 1.41 8.64
CA ALA A 325 23.53 2.27 9.52
C ALA A 325 24.86 1.60 9.92
N THR A 326 25.73 1.39 8.94
CA THR A 326 26.98 0.61 9.00
C THR A 326 28.09 1.43 8.39
N ARG A 327 28.29 2.62 8.94
CA ARG A 327 29.62 3.19 9.12
C ARG A 327 29.52 4.18 10.27
N ALA A 328 29.69 3.67 11.48
CA ALA A 328 30.25 4.51 12.52
C ALA A 328 31.58 5.06 11.95
N PRO A 329 31.84 6.38 12.07
CA PRO A 329 33.08 6.95 11.58
C PRO A 329 34.27 6.24 12.26
N PRO A 330 35.38 6.01 11.54
CA PRO A 330 36.59 5.54 12.18
C PRO A 330 36.97 6.53 13.30
N LYS A 331 37.21 5.98 14.50
CA LYS A 331 37.80 6.75 15.60
C LYS A 331 39.23 7.15 15.26
#